data_AF-A0A3M0BMT8-F1
#
_entry.id   AF-A0A3M0BMT8-F1
#
_cell.length_a   1.000
_cell.length_b   1.000
_cell.length_c   1.000
_cell.angle_alpha   90.00
_cell.angle_beta   90.00
_cell.angle_gamma   90.00
#
_symmetry.space_group_name_H-M   'P 1'
#
loop_
_entity.id
_entity.type
_entity.pdbx_description
1 polymer ?
#
loop_
_entity_poly.entity_id
_entity_poly.type
_entity_poly.pdbx_seq_one_letter_code
_entity_poly.pdbx_strand_id
1 'polypeptide(L)'
;MEKILQKLESIASEKGFELFFYKPTEEIWMTGTYQDLKFDIYIKHQRDGKYKFIFEIPFDKKVALFLNEENLLKRLDQIFTENLYFIQNQVEVS
;
A
#
# COMPACT_ATOMS: atom_id res chain seq x y z
N MET A 1 4.32 10.14 -9.42
CA MET A 1 3.77 8.76 -9.50
C MET A 1 4.80 7.71 -9.82
N GLU A 2 5.75 8.00 -10.69
CA GLU A 2 6.91 7.14 -10.93
C GLU A 2 7.62 6.67 -9.66
N LYS A 3 7.92 7.57 -8.70
CA LYS A 3 8.58 7.19 -7.44
C LYS A 3 7.76 6.24 -6.58
N ILE A 4 6.44 6.44 -6.51
CA ILE A 4 5.55 5.55 -5.77
C ILE A 4 5.49 4.18 -6.44
N LEU A 5 5.40 4.14 -7.77
CA LEU A 5 5.41 2.90 -8.53
C LEU A 5 6.71 2.12 -8.32
N GLN A 6 7.87 2.75 -8.49
CA GLN A 6 9.18 2.12 -8.27
C GLN A 6 9.32 1.55 -6.86
N LYS A 7 8.84 2.28 -5.84
CA LYS A 7 8.84 1.79 -4.46
C LYS A 7 7.98 0.55 -4.29
N LEU A 8 6.76 0.56 -4.84
CA LEU A 8 5.84 -0.57 -4.77
C LEU A 8 6.33 -1.77 -5.59
N GLU A 9 6.98 -1.55 -6.73
CA GLU A 9 7.64 -2.61 -7.51
C GLU A 9 8.74 -3.30 -6.70
N SER A 10 9.57 -2.53 -5.99
CA SER A 10 10.59 -3.07 -5.09
C SER A 10 9.97 -3.92 -3.98
N ILE A 11 8.91 -3.43 -3.32
CA ILE A 11 8.22 -4.13 -2.24
C ILE A 11 7.53 -5.40 -2.75
N ALA A 12 6.84 -5.30 -3.89
CA ALA A 12 6.14 -6.41 -4.51
C ALA A 12 7.11 -7.54 -4.85
N SER A 13 8.26 -7.20 -5.44
CA SER A 13 9.34 -8.15 -5.74
C SER A 13 9.89 -8.82 -4.47
N GLU A 14 10.16 -8.03 -3.42
CA GLU A 14 10.73 -8.56 -2.16
C GLU A 14 9.77 -9.48 -1.41
N LYS A 15 8.47 -9.12 -1.38
CA LYS A 15 7.45 -9.82 -0.57
C LYS A 15 6.62 -10.83 -1.37
N GLY A 16 6.78 -10.89 -2.69
CA GLY A 16 5.97 -11.75 -3.57
C GLY A 16 4.53 -11.27 -3.74
N PHE A 17 4.30 -9.95 -3.73
CA PHE A 17 2.98 -9.39 -4.04
C PHE A 17 2.82 -9.17 -5.55
N GLU A 18 1.58 -9.19 -6.00
CA GLU A 18 1.22 -8.78 -7.37
C GLU A 18 0.98 -7.27 -7.41
N LEU A 19 1.50 -6.63 -8.46
CA LEU A 19 1.36 -5.18 -8.66
C LEU A 19 0.80 -4.90 -10.05
N PHE A 20 -0.22 -4.05 -10.11
CA PHE A 20 -0.89 -3.63 -11.32
C PHE A 20 -0.88 -2.11 -11.41
N PHE A 21 -0.44 -1.57 -12.55
CA PHE A 21 -0.49 -0.14 -12.82
C PHE A 21 -1.37 0.13 -14.04
N TYR A 22 -2.46 0.87 -13.83
CA TYR A 22 -3.35 1.31 -14.90
C TYR A 22 -3.08 2.76 -15.27
N LYS A 23 -2.24 2.88 -16.29
CA LYS A 23 -1.73 4.15 -16.83
C LYS A 23 -2.81 5.20 -17.17
N PRO A 24 -3.98 4.85 -17.75
CA PRO A 24 -4.97 5.86 -18.15
C PRO A 24 -5.54 6.70 -17.01
N THR A 25 -5.64 6.14 -15.79
CA THR A 25 -6.15 6.87 -14.62
C THR A 25 -5.12 7.02 -13.49
N GLU A 26 -3.87 6.64 -13.76
CA GLU A 26 -2.75 6.67 -12.81
C GLU A 26 -3.10 5.94 -11.50
N GLU A 27 -3.67 4.75 -11.66
CA GLU A 27 -4.09 3.89 -10.55
C GLU A 27 -3.09 2.76 -10.35
N ILE A 28 -2.71 2.52 -9.10
CA ILE A 28 -1.85 1.42 -8.69
C ILE A 28 -2.64 0.53 -7.75
N TRP A 29 -2.65 -0.77 -8.03
CA TRP A 29 -3.14 -1.82 -7.13
C TRP A 29 -1.99 -2.75 -6.78
N MET A 30 -1.85 -3.10 -5.51
CA MET A 30 -0.97 -4.16 -5.05
C MET A 30 -1.78 -5.12 -4.19
N THR A 31 -1.71 -6.41 -4.48
CA THR A 31 -2.47 -7.45 -3.78
C THR A 31 -1.57 -8.64 -3.50
N GLY A 32 -1.80 -9.31 -2.39
CA GLY A 32 -1.09 -10.53 -2.06
C GLY A 32 -1.48 -11.07 -0.70
N THR A 33 -0.62 -11.97 -0.21
CA THR A 33 -0.76 -12.54 1.13
C THR A 33 0.52 -12.28 1.89
N TYR A 34 0.41 -11.77 3.11
CA TYR A 34 1.53 -11.63 4.03
C TYR A 34 1.20 -12.41 5.31
N GLN A 35 1.97 -13.46 5.61
CA GLN A 35 1.74 -14.34 6.77
C GLN A 35 0.30 -14.86 6.85
N ASP A 36 -0.17 -15.46 5.76
CA ASP A 36 -1.51 -16.04 5.61
C ASP A 36 -2.68 -15.04 5.69
N LEU A 37 -2.40 -13.74 5.82
CA LEU A 37 -3.41 -12.69 5.76
C LEU A 37 -3.40 -11.97 4.42
N LYS A 38 -4.61 -11.78 3.86
CA LYS A 38 -4.80 -10.95 2.67
C LYS A 38 -4.26 -9.54 2.90
N PHE A 39 -3.62 -9.00 1.89
CA PHE A 39 -3.07 -7.66 1.89
C PHE A 39 -3.42 -6.96 0.58
N ASP A 40 -4.08 -5.81 0.65
CA ASP A 40 -4.34 -4.97 -0.52
C ASP A 40 -3.92 -3.51 -0.28
N ILE A 41 -3.30 -2.92 -1.29
CA ILE A 41 -3.08 -1.47 -1.41
C ILE A 41 -3.70 -0.98 -2.72
N TYR A 42 -4.35 0.18 -2.64
CA TYR A 42 -4.78 0.95 -3.80
C TYR A 42 -4.33 2.40 -3.67
N ILE A 43 -3.78 2.94 -4.75
CA ILE A 43 -3.33 4.33 -4.84
C ILE A 43 -3.89 4.94 -6.12
N LYS A 44 -4.47 6.12 -6.01
CA LYS A 44 -4.93 6.92 -7.15
C LYS A 44 -4.50 8.37 -7.02
N HIS A 45 -3.80 8.87 -8.04
CA HIS A 45 -3.52 10.29 -8.17
C HIS A 45 -4.82 11.07 -8.47
N GLN A 46 -5.02 12.18 -7.77
CA GLN A 46 -6.15 13.09 -7.94
C GLN A 46 -5.73 14.30 -8.75
N ARG A 47 -6.69 14.96 -9.40
CA ARG A 47 -6.44 16.12 -10.27
C ARG A 47 -5.81 17.31 -9.56
N ASP A 48 -5.98 17.41 -8.24
CA ASP A 48 -5.44 18.49 -7.40
C ASP A 48 -4.06 18.18 -6.81
N GLY A 49 -3.36 17.15 -7.34
CA GLY A 49 -2.04 16.73 -6.87
C GLY A 49 -2.07 15.87 -5.60
N LYS A 50 -3.26 15.57 -5.07
CA LYS A 50 -3.44 14.69 -3.90
C LYS A 50 -3.42 13.21 -4.31
N TYR A 51 -3.29 12.35 -3.31
CA TYR A 51 -3.30 10.91 -3.50
C TYR A 51 -4.34 10.26 -2.62
N LYS A 52 -5.30 9.57 -3.25
CA LYS A 52 -6.19 8.67 -2.53
C LYS A 52 -5.45 7.38 -2.28
N PHE A 53 -5.42 6.95 -1.03
CA PHE A 53 -4.77 5.74 -0.58
C PHE A 53 -5.78 4.87 0.17
N ILE A 54 -5.80 3.59 -0.16
CA ILE A 54 -6.55 2.56 0.56
C ILE A 54 -5.58 1.44 0.91
N PHE A 55 -5.67 0.98 2.16
CA PHE A 55 -4.98 -0.18 2.67
C PHE A 55 -6.02 -1.10 3.31
N GLU A 56 -6.00 -2.37 2.94
CA GLU A 56 -7.01 -3.35 3.39
C GLU A 56 -6.35 -4.67 3.78
N ILE A 57 -6.81 -5.20 4.91
CA ILE A 57 -6.55 -6.53 5.45
C ILE A 57 -7.90 -7.14 5.87
N PRO A 58 -8.02 -8.44 6.15
CA PRO A 58 -9.33 -9.09 6.33
C PRO A 58 -10.26 -8.45 7.36
N PHE A 59 -9.69 -7.81 8.39
CA PHE A 59 -10.43 -7.24 9.52
C PHE A 59 -10.28 -5.72 9.66
N ASP A 60 -9.51 -5.04 8.80
CA ASP A 60 -9.30 -3.60 8.87
C ASP A 60 -9.14 -2.98 7.48
N LYS A 61 -9.72 -1.79 7.31
CA LYS A 61 -9.64 -1.02 6.08
C LYS A 61 -9.37 0.44 6.41
N LYS A 62 -8.20 0.92 5.99
CA LYS A 62 -7.79 2.31 6.17
C LYS A 62 -7.90 3.06 4.86
N VAL A 63 -8.60 4.18 4.89
CA VAL A 63 -8.73 5.10 3.75
C VAL A 63 -8.11 6.43 4.15
N ALA A 64 -7.21 6.95 3.33
CA ALA A 64 -6.53 8.21 3.58
C ALA A 64 -6.40 9.04 2.30
N LEU A 65 -6.30 10.35 2.49
CA LEU A 65 -6.00 11.30 1.43
C LEU A 65 -4.68 12.01 1.79
N PHE A 66 -3.67 11.86 0.94
CA PHE A 66 -2.37 12.50 1.12
C PHE A 66 -2.27 13.75 0.26
N LEU A 67 -1.78 14.84 0.84
CA LEU A 67 -1.70 16.13 0.16
C LEU A 67 -0.58 16.21 -0.89
N ASN A 68 0.42 15.33 -0.80
CA ASN A 68 1.57 15.29 -1.70
C ASN A 68 2.22 13.90 -1.72
N GLU A 69 3.16 13.70 -2.66
CA GLU A 69 3.81 12.41 -2.91
C GLU A 69 4.70 11.99 -1.73
N GLU A 70 5.39 12.95 -1.10
CA GLU A 70 6.30 12.70 0.01
C GLU A 70 5.58 12.12 1.24
N ASN A 71 4.42 12.66 1.61
CA ASN A 71 3.64 12.16 2.73
C ASN A 71 3.13 10.73 2.49
N LEU A 72 2.76 10.41 1.25
CA LEU A 72 2.36 9.05 0.88
C LEU A 72 3.56 8.09 0.92
N LEU A 73 4.72 8.49 0.38
CA LEU A 73 5.94 7.68 0.45
C LEU A 73 6.32 7.36 1.89
N LYS A 74 6.31 8.36 2.78
CA LYS A 74 6.54 8.17 4.22
C LYS A 74 5.52 7.22 4.85
N ARG A 75 4.25 7.30 4.45
CA ARG A 75 3.23 6.35 4.93
C ARG A 75 3.51 4.93 4.45
N LEU A 76 3.90 4.75 3.19
CA LEU A 76 4.26 3.44 2.66
C LEU A 76 5.43 2.85 3.47
N ASP A 77 6.48 3.63 3.75
CA ASP A 77 7.56 3.21 4.64
C ASP A 77 7.03 2.70 5.98
N GLN A 78 6.23 3.50 6.69
CA GLN A 78 5.61 3.10 7.96
C GLN A 78 4.76 1.82 7.84
N ILE A 79 4.07 1.59 6.74
CA ILE A 79 3.27 0.38 6.57
C ILE A 79 4.18 -0.84 6.51
N PHE A 80 5.24 -0.79 5.71
CA PHE A 80 6.13 -1.92 5.46
C PHE A 80 7.24 -2.10 6.50
N THR A 81 7.56 -1.08 7.30
CA THR A 81 8.50 -1.18 8.42
C THR A 81 7.83 -1.41 9.77
N GLU A 82 6.71 -0.72 10.06
CA GLU A 82 6.10 -0.69 11.40
C GLU A 82 4.75 -1.41 11.47
N ASN A 83 3.86 -1.24 10.47
CA ASN A 83 2.50 -1.80 10.58
C ASN A 83 2.41 -3.29 10.18
N LEU A 84 3.22 -3.76 9.25
CA LEU A 84 3.33 -5.21 8.99
C LEU A 84 3.80 -5.97 10.24
N TYR A 85 4.62 -5.34 11.10
CA TYR A 85 5.00 -5.88 12.40
C TYR A 85 3.83 -5.88 13.40
N PHE A 86 2.88 -4.95 13.28
CA PHE A 86 1.70 -4.94 14.14
C PHE A 86 0.67 -6.01 13.74
N ILE A 87 0.61 -6.34 12.45
CA ILE A 87 -0.18 -7.48 11.95
C ILE A 87 0.37 -8.80 12.52
N GLN A 88 1.70 -8.96 12.65
CA GLN A 88 2.31 -10.11 13.34
C GLN A 88 1.76 -10.29 14.76
N ASN A 89 1.66 -9.21 15.52
CA ASN A 89 1.26 -9.25 16.94
C ASN A 89 -0.25 -9.44 17.16
N GLN A 90 -1.08 -9.42 16.12
CA GLN A 90 -2.53 -9.71 16.25
C GLN A 90 -2.85 -11.18 15.95
N VAL A 91 -2.03 -11.85 15.12
CA VAL A 91 -2.20 -13.28 14.78
C VAL A 91 -1.70 -14.19 15.91
N GLU A 92 -0.69 -13.78 16.67
CA GLU A 92 -0.12 -14.59 17.77
C GLU A 92 -1.00 -14.64 19.04
N VAL A 93 -2.06 -13.83 19.13
CA VAL A 93 -2.90 -13.68 20.34
C VAL A 93 -4.32 -14.25 20.15
N SER A 94 -4.60 -14.85 18.98
CA SER A 94 -5.87 -15.46 18.60
C SER A 94 -5.73 -16.97 18.39
#